data_AF-A0A9D8YMJ0-F1
#
_entry.id   AF-A0A9D8YMJ0-F1
#
_cell.length_a   1.000
_cell.length_b   1.000
_cell.length_c   1.000
_cell.angle_alpha   90.00
_cell.angle_beta   90.00
_cell.angle_gamma   90.00
#
_symmetry.space_group_name_H-M   'P 1'
#
loop_
_entity.id
_entity.type
_entity.pdbx_description
1 polymer ?
#
loop_
_entity_poly.entity_id
_entity_poly.type
_entity_poly.pdbx_seq_one_letter_code
_entity_poly.pdbx_strand_id
1 'polypeptide(L)'
;MFDIGFPELMMISIVALLVIGPEKLPETIRTISLWVGRLQRSFTNIRREIENEIGADEIRAQLHNESIMKDLEETKNAINEAHREVQKDVRETLEAAETEAKDIASLSNTKSNKETNKETKTETSSSGS
;
A
#
# COMPACT_ATOMS: atom_id res chain seq x y z
N MET A 1 3.43 29.21 -10.69
CA MET A 1 2.71 28.95 -11.93
C MET A 1 3.65 28.18 -12.84
N PHE A 2 3.71 26.86 -12.63
CA PHE A 2 4.45 25.90 -13.42
C PHE A 2 3.50 24.74 -13.63
N ASP A 3 2.48 24.95 -14.44
CA ASP A 3 1.56 23.90 -14.87
C ASP A 3 2.27 23.05 -15.94
N ILE A 4 3.32 22.34 -15.55
CA ILE A 4 3.95 21.31 -16.37
C ILE A 4 3.10 20.05 -16.22
N GLY A 5 2.23 19.84 -17.19
CA GLY A 5 1.49 18.61 -17.37
C GLY A 5 2.29 17.58 -18.16
N PHE A 6 1.71 16.38 -18.24
CA PHE A 6 2.24 15.31 -19.09
C PHE A 6 2.37 15.73 -20.58
N PRO A 7 1.40 16.44 -21.20
CA PRO A 7 1.52 16.87 -22.59
C PRO A 7 2.71 17.81 -22.84
N GLU A 8 2.96 18.76 -21.95
CA GLU A 8 4.06 19.72 -22.05
C GLU A 8 5.42 19.01 -21.97
N LEU A 9 5.56 18.05 -21.05
CA LEU A 9 6.77 17.25 -20.91
C LEU A 9 7.04 16.38 -22.14
N MET A 10 5.99 15.83 -22.75
CA MET A 10 6.08 15.08 -24.00
C MET A 10 6.53 15.97 -25.17
N MET A 11 5.95 17.17 -25.29
CA MET A 11 6.33 18.14 -26.31
C MET A 11 7.81 18.57 -26.19
N ILE A 12 8.26 18.88 -24.98
CA ILE A 12 9.67 19.22 -24.72
C ILE A 12 10.58 18.04 -25.06
N SER A 13 10.18 16.82 -24.71
CA SER A 13 10.96 15.60 -25.04
C SER A 13 11.11 15.42 -26.55
N ILE A 14 10.05 15.62 -27.34
CA ILE A 14 10.10 15.54 -28.80
C ILE A 14 11.05 16.60 -29.37
N VAL A 15 10.95 17.84 -28.90
CA VAL A 15 11.85 18.93 -29.34
C VAL A 15 13.30 18.63 -28.97
N ALA A 16 13.55 18.15 -27.75
CA ALA A 16 14.88 17.77 -27.30
C ALA A 16 15.46 16.63 -28.16
N LEU A 17 14.66 15.62 -28.49
CA LEU A 17 15.06 14.53 -29.39
C LEU A 17 15.36 15.03 -30.80
N LEU A 18 14.65 16.06 -31.29
CA LEU A 18 14.89 16.61 -32.63
C LEU A 18 16.15 17.48 -32.69
N VAL A 19 16.40 18.29 -31.67
CA VAL A 19 17.55 19.21 -31.62
C VAL A 19 18.85 18.46 -31.33
N ILE A 20 18.85 17.60 -30.32
CA ILE A 20 20.04 16.86 -29.87
C ILE A 20 20.19 15.55 -30.67
N GLY A 21 19.08 14.95 -31.09
CA GLY A 21 19.03 13.61 -31.67
C GLY A 21 18.70 12.54 -30.62
N PRO A 22 17.90 11.51 -30.97
CA PRO A 22 17.50 10.46 -30.03
C PRO A 22 18.67 9.61 -29.51
N GLU A 23 19.72 9.46 -30.31
CA GLU A 23 20.91 8.70 -29.93
C GLU A 23 21.82 9.47 -28.95
N LYS A 24 21.78 10.81 -29.00
CA LYS A 24 22.68 11.69 -28.24
C LYS A 24 22.08 12.24 -26.95
N LEU A 25 20.75 12.30 -26.87
CA LEU A 25 20.04 12.66 -25.63
C LEU A 25 20.44 11.77 -24.44
N PRO A 26 20.43 10.42 -24.52
CA PRO A 26 20.81 9.58 -23.39
C PRO A 26 22.29 9.75 -23.00
N GLU A 27 23.17 9.97 -23.97
CA GLU A 27 24.59 10.24 -23.74
C GLU A 27 24.81 11.59 -23.01
N THR A 28 24.03 12.61 -23.38
CA THR A 28 24.06 13.94 -22.77
C THR A 28 23.53 13.92 -21.34
N ILE A 29 22.41 13.23 -21.07
CA ILE A 29 21.88 13.06 -19.71
C ILE A 29 22.88 12.33 -18.82
N ARG A 30 23.55 11.28 -19.33
CA ARG A 30 24.60 10.57 -18.57
C ARG A 30 25.74 11.51 -18.19
N THR A 31 26.20 12.33 -19.12
CA THR A 31 27.27 13.30 -18.84
C THR A 31 26.80 14.32 -17.80
N ILE A 32 25.65 14.96 -18.01
CA ILE A 32 25.11 15.96 -17.07
C ILE A 32 24.90 15.36 -15.68
N SER A 33 24.32 14.15 -15.59
CA SER A 33 24.05 13.49 -14.31
C SER A 33 25.33 13.09 -13.57
N LEU A 34 26.40 12.70 -14.27
CA LEU A 34 27.70 12.46 -13.65
C LEU A 34 28.31 13.75 -13.07
N TRP A 35 28.17 14.87 -13.76
CA TRP A 35 28.66 16.18 -13.30
C TRP A 35 27.85 16.69 -12.10
N VAL A 36 26.52 16.61 -12.17
CA VAL A 36 25.63 16.95 -11.06
C VAL A 36 25.88 16.03 -9.86
N GLY A 37 26.05 14.72 -10.08
CA GLY A 37 26.35 13.76 -9.02
C GLY A 37 27.71 14.02 -8.35
N ARG A 38 28.71 14.43 -9.13
CA ARG A 38 30.01 14.85 -8.59
C ARG A 38 29.88 16.11 -7.75
N LEU A 39 29.12 17.10 -8.23
CA LEU A 39 28.86 18.33 -7.50
C LEU A 39 28.09 18.07 -6.19
N GLN A 40 27.04 17.24 -6.23
CA GLN A 40 26.27 16.84 -5.05
C GLN A 40 27.15 16.16 -4.00
N ARG A 41 28.10 15.31 -4.41
CA ARG A 41 29.08 14.70 -3.50
C ARG A 41 30.00 15.75 -2.87
N SER A 42 30.48 16.73 -3.64
CA SER A 42 31.26 17.85 -3.11
C SER A 42 30.48 18.68 -2.09
N PHE A 43 29.21 19.02 -2.36
CA PHE A 43 28.34 19.70 -1.39
C PHE A 43 28.11 18.87 -0.13
N THR A 44 27.97 17.55 -0.26
CA THR A 44 27.81 16.64 0.89
C THR A 44 29.07 16.62 1.76
N ASN A 45 30.25 16.63 1.15
CA ASN A 45 31.52 16.68 1.89
C ASN A 45 31.74 18.04 2.56
N ILE A 46 31.40 19.15 1.87
CA ILE A 46 31.43 20.50 2.46
C ILE A 46 30.47 20.57 3.64
N ARG A 47 29.25 20.01 3.53
CA ARG A 47 28.30 19.94 4.64
C ARG A 47 28.86 19.16 5.83
N ARG A 48 29.55 18.04 5.59
CA ARG A 48 30.20 17.24 6.64
C ARG A 48 31.34 18.01 7.32
N GLU A 49 32.15 18.72 6.55
CA GLU A 49 33.23 19.56 7.08
C GLU A 49 32.67 20.71 7.91
N ILE A 50 31.65 21.40 7.40
CA ILE A 50 30.95 22.48 8.11
C ILE A 50 30.32 21.94 9.40
N GLU A 51 29.68 20.77 9.38
CA GLU A 51 29.07 20.18 10.58
C GLU A 51 30.10 19.80 11.64
N ASN A 52 31.31 19.44 11.22
CA ASN A 52 32.41 19.12 12.13
C ASN A 52 33.17 20.36 12.66
N GLU A 53 33.08 21.52 11.99
CA GLU A 53 33.92 22.69 12.29
C GLU A 53 33.12 23.95 12.71
N ILE A 54 31.86 24.06 12.29
CA ILE A 54 30.90 25.11 12.68
C ILE A 54 29.57 24.43 12.98
N GLY A 55 29.27 24.21 14.27
CA GLY A 55 28.10 23.49 14.78
C GLY A 55 26.77 23.85 14.11
N ALA A 56 26.48 23.19 12.99
CA ALA A 56 25.19 23.23 12.31
C ALA A 56 24.11 22.49 13.12
N ASP A 57 24.49 21.84 14.22
CA ASP A 57 23.61 21.25 15.22
C ASP A 57 22.59 22.26 15.76
N GLU A 58 22.93 23.55 15.91
CA GLU A 58 21.99 24.53 16.45
C GLU A 58 20.86 24.88 15.45
N ILE A 59 21.16 24.88 14.14
CA ILE A 59 20.17 25.15 13.08
C ILE A 59 19.42 23.88 12.69
N ARG A 60 20.10 22.72 12.68
CA ARG A 60 19.45 21.43 12.48
C ARG A 60 18.55 21.07 13.64
N ALA A 61 18.94 21.28 14.90
CA ALA A 61 18.08 21.00 16.05
C ALA A 61 16.80 21.85 16.01
N GLN A 62 16.88 23.11 15.60
CA GLN A 62 15.69 23.98 15.50
C GLN A 62 14.72 23.54 14.40
N LEU A 63 15.21 23.07 13.25
CA LEU A 63 14.36 22.65 12.13
C LEU A 63 13.92 21.18 12.21
N HIS A 64 14.75 20.30 12.76
CA HIS A 64 14.53 18.86 12.82
C HIS A 64 13.59 18.47 13.97
N ASN A 65 13.54 19.24 15.05
CA ASN A 65 12.67 18.92 16.18
C ASN A 65 11.20 19.30 15.90
N GLU A 66 10.94 20.39 15.17
CA GLU A 66 9.57 20.85 14.90
C GLU A 66 8.91 20.08 13.74
N SER A 67 9.65 19.82 12.66
CA SER A 67 9.10 19.11 11.48
C SER A 67 8.88 17.62 11.76
N ILE A 68 9.79 16.97 12.47
CA ILE A 68 9.65 15.54 12.77
C ILE A 68 8.57 15.29 13.83
N MET A 69 8.37 16.17 14.82
CA MET A 69 7.25 16.00 15.75
C MET A 69 5.89 16.08 15.06
N LYS A 70 5.71 17.04 14.14
CA LYS A 70 4.47 17.18 13.37
C LYS A 70 4.20 15.95 12.49
N ASP A 71 5.19 15.51 11.72
CA ASP A 71 5.06 14.33 10.87
C ASP A 71 4.82 13.04 11.68
N LEU A 72 5.47 12.91 12.85
CA LEU A 72 5.25 11.78 13.75
C LEU A 72 3.86 11.79 14.40
N GLU A 73 3.32 12.95 14.73
CA GLU A 73 1.99 13.08 15.35
C GLU A 73 0.88 12.77 14.33
N GLU A 74 1.02 13.26 13.09
CA GLU A 74 0.13 12.92 11.98
C GLU A 74 0.20 11.42 11.64
N THR A 75 1.41 10.86 11.58
CA THR A 75 1.61 9.42 11.35
C THR A 75 1.03 8.57 12.48
N LYS A 76 1.19 8.98 13.75
CA LYS A 76 0.61 8.27 14.91
C LYS A 76 -0.92 8.28 14.86
N ASN A 77 -1.52 9.40 14.46
CA ASN A 77 -2.98 9.51 14.36
C ASN A 77 -3.51 8.61 13.23
N ALA A 78 -2.86 8.63 12.06
CA ALA A 78 -3.21 7.75 10.95
C ALA A 78 -3.08 6.25 11.31
N ILE A 79 -2.01 5.88 12.04
CA ILE A 79 -1.82 4.50 12.51
C ILE A 79 -2.90 4.11 13.54
N ASN A 80 -3.26 5.00 14.46
CA ASN A 80 -4.29 4.72 15.45
C ASN A 80 -5.68 4.57 14.84
N GLU A 81 -5.99 5.35 13.80
CA GLU A 81 -7.25 5.25 13.06
C GLU A 81 -7.32 3.93 12.28
N ALA A 82 -6.26 3.61 11.54
CA ALA A 82 -6.14 2.31 10.86
C ALA A 82 -6.21 1.14 11.83
N HIS A 83 -5.64 1.25 13.03
CA HIS A 83 -5.72 0.21 14.05
C HIS A 83 -7.15 0.00 14.58
N ARG A 84 -7.92 1.09 14.73
CA ARG A 84 -9.33 1.01 15.16
C ARG A 84 -10.22 0.40 14.09
N GLU A 85 -9.99 0.75 12.82
CA GLU A 85 -10.70 0.18 11.68
C GLU A 85 -10.42 -1.32 11.56
N VAL A 86 -9.14 -1.71 11.59
CA VAL A 86 -8.73 -3.12 11.59
C VAL A 86 -9.30 -3.88 12.78
N GLN A 87 -9.29 -3.32 14.00
CA GLN A 87 -9.91 -3.99 15.15
C GLN A 87 -11.42 -4.17 14.97
N LYS A 88 -12.10 -3.19 14.38
CA LYS A 88 -13.54 -3.25 14.14
C LYS A 88 -13.85 -4.32 13.10
N ASP A 89 -13.13 -4.35 11.99
CA ASP A 89 -13.29 -5.36 10.94
C ASP A 89 -12.97 -6.78 11.45
N VAL A 90 -11.91 -6.92 12.24
CA VAL A 90 -11.54 -8.19 12.87
C VAL A 90 -12.63 -8.64 13.85
N ARG A 91 -13.21 -7.72 14.62
CA ARG A 91 -14.29 -8.05 15.56
C ARG A 91 -15.59 -8.42 14.82
N GLU A 92 -15.97 -7.67 13.80
CA GLU A 92 -17.15 -7.96 12.98
C GLU A 92 -17.01 -9.30 12.25
N THR A 93 -15.82 -9.61 11.74
CA THR A 93 -15.54 -10.93 11.12
C THR A 93 -15.49 -12.07 12.13
N LEU A 94 -15.00 -11.84 13.36
CA LEU A 94 -15.06 -12.83 14.45
C LEU A 94 -16.50 -13.07 14.92
N GLU A 95 -17.30 -12.02 15.08
CA GLU A 95 -18.71 -12.12 15.48
C GLU A 95 -19.56 -12.77 14.37
N ALA A 96 -19.27 -12.48 13.09
CA ALA A 96 -19.89 -13.16 11.94
C ALA A 96 -19.47 -14.63 11.85
N ALA A 97 -18.18 -14.94 12.05
CA ALA A 97 -17.68 -16.31 12.05
C ALA A 97 -18.19 -17.14 13.24
N GLU A 98 -18.42 -16.51 14.41
CA GLU A 98 -19.03 -17.18 15.57
C GLU A 98 -20.51 -17.47 15.33
N THR A 99 -21.23 -16.57 14.65
CA THR A 99 -22.62 -16.77 14.25
C THR A 99 -22.76 -17.87 13.21
N GLU A 100 -21.89 -17.87 12.19
CA GLU A 100 -21.82 -18.95 11.20
C GLU A 100 -21.41 -20.28 11.85
N ALA A 101 -20.41 -20.30 12.74
CA ALA A 101 -20.03 -21.51 13.48
C ALA A 101 -21.18 -22.11 14.31
N LYS A 102 -22.03 -21.27 14.88
CA LYS A 102 -23.21 -21.68 15.66
C LYS A 102 -24.34 -22.20 14.78
N ASP A 103 -24.50 -21.64 13.58
CA ASP A 103 -25.46 -22.10 12.58
C ASP A 103 -25.01 -23.43 11.94
N ILE A 104 -23.72 -23.63 11.68
CA ILE A 104 -23.19 -24.91 11.19
C ILE A 104 -23.26 -26.00 12.29
N ALA A 105 -23.05 -25.63 13.56
CA ALA A 105 -23.19 -26.54 14.71
C ALA A 105 -24.65 -26.92 15.01
N SER A 106 -25.63 -26.09 14.66
CA SER A 106 -27.05 -26.41 14.82
C SER A 106 -27.59 -27.29 13.69
N LEU A 107 -27.00 -27.21 12.48
CA LEU A 107 -27.32 -28.08 11.35
C LEU A 107 -26.82 -29.53 11.52
N SER A 108 -25.75 -29.76 12.30
CA SER A 108 -25.22 -31.11 12.55
C SER A 108 -26.09 -31.93 13.52
N ASN A 109 -26.92 -31.30 14.35
CA ASN A 109 -27.81 -32.02 15.27
C ASN A 109 -29.13 -32.51 14.63
N THR A 110 -29.44 -32.10 13.39
CA THR A 110 -30.67 -32.51 12.67
C THR A 110 -30.47 -33.75 11.78
N LYS A 111 -29.24 -34.22 11.54
CA LYS A 111 -28.96 -35.39 10.70
C LYS A 111 -28.87 -36.74 11.44
N SER A 112 -29.02 -36.80 12.76
CA SER A 112 -29.03 -38.06 13.52
C SER A 112 -30.44 -38.65 13.77
N ASN A 113 -31.51 -37.98 13.32
CA ASN A 113 -32.88 -38.48 13.50
C ASN A 113 -33.68 -38.48 12.18
N LYS A 114 -33.15 -39.16 11.15
CA LYS A 114 -33.93 -39.40 9.91
C LYS A 114 -33.50 -40.64 9.11
N GLU A 115 -33.07 -41.71 9.79
CA GLU A 115 -32.83 -43.02 9.18
C GLU A 115 -33.63 -44.13 9.87
N THR A 116 -34.92 -43.95 10.17
CA THR A 116 -35.80 -45.11 10.43
C THR A 116 -37.29 -44.85 10.25
N ASN A 117 -37.72 -44.16 9.19
CA ASN A 117 -39.11 -44.35 8.74
C ASN A 117 -39.34 -43.85 7.32
N LYS A 118 -39.16 -44.72 6.32
CA LYS A 118 -39.94 -44.78 5.06
C LYS A 118 -39.35 -45.80 4.09
N GLU A 119 -39.47 -47.07 4.43
CA GLU A 119 -39.66 -48.11 3.41
C GLU A 119 -40.93 -48.86 3.78
N THR A 120 -42.09 -48.34 3.35
CA THR A 120 -43.27 -49.17 3.11
C THR A 120 -44.22 -48.45 2.17
N LYS A 121 -44.50 -49.14 1.06
CA LYS A 121 -45.63 -48.99 0.12
C LYS A 121 -45.64 -47.77 -0.80
N THR A 122 -45.48 -48.04 -2.09
CA THR A 122 -46.64 -48.34 -2.95
C THR A 122 -46.19 -48.80 -4.34
N GLU A 123 -46.31 -50.09 -4.64
CA GLU A 123 -46.77 -50.55 -5.96
C GLU A 123 -47.73 -51.71 -5.71
N THR A 124 -49.00 -51.49 -6.07
CA THR A 124 -50.06 -52.50 -6.06
C THR A 124 -50.59 -52.56 -7.48
N SER A 125 -50.52 -53.74 -8.10
CA SER A 125 -51.62 -54.42 -8.83
C SER A 125 -51.32 -54.92 -10.25
N SER A 126 -51.74 -56.18 -10.43
CA SER A 126 -52.05 -56.93 -11.67
C SER A 126 -50.85 -57.63 -12.32
N SER A 127 -50.89 -58.89 -12.73
CA SER A 127 -51.92 -59.93 -12.93
C SER A 127 -51.09 -61.22 -13.21
N GLY A 128 -51.40 -62.47 -12.88
CA GLY A 128 -52.66 -63.19 -12.73
C GLY A 128 -52.52 -64.50 -13.51
N SER A 129 -52.84 -65.63 -12.86
CA SER A 129 -52.98 -67.01 -13.37
C SER A 129 -51.73 -67.77 -13.83
#